data_AF-A0A8T9S6S9-F1
#
_entry.id   AF-A0A8T9S6S9-F1
#
_cell.length_a   1.000
_cell.length_b   1.000
_cell.length_c   1.000
_cell.angle_alpha   90.00
_cell.angle_beta   90.00
_cell.angle_gamma   90.00
#
_symmetry.space_group_name_H-M   'P 1'
#
loop_
_entity.id
_entity.type
_entity.pdbx_description
1 polymer ?
#
loop_
_entity_poly.entity_id
_entity_poly.type
_entity_poly.pdbx_seq_one_letter_code
_entity_poly.pdbx_strand_id
1 'polypeptide(L)'
;MEFTVQQIAEVLGGTVEGDASQRISSLAKIEEAQAGSLTFLSNAKYEPFLYETGASAVIVGQSQELRQAVKSTLIRVENPYTAFSQLLEFYAQATRTGKRGVEEPSFIGKSSKIGAGHYRGAFSYIGEQCKLGENVLVFPHAYIGDRVTIGEGSVIHAGAKIYPDTVIGKFCVIKAGAVVGSDGFGFAPQPDGSYKAIPQIGNVVLEDYVSIGANATVDCATLGSTLIRTGSKIDNLVQLAHNVEIGRHTVIAAQTGIAGSAKIGDQCVLAGQVGMAGHVTLANKTTVTAQSGIGKNVKQEGTILQGSTAFDFKQNQRAQIVFRRLPELEQRVAELEKAKNATEKP
;
A
#
# COMPACT_ATOMS: atom_id res chain seq x y z
N MET A 1 -19.10 -17.58 -10.46
CA MET A 1 -20.45 -17.29 -9.91
C MET A 1 -21.20 -16.50 -10.97
N GLU A 2 -22.53 -16.64 -11.05
CA GLU A 2 -23.36 -15.95 -12.02
C GLU A 2 -24.42 -15.13 -11.27
N PHE A 3 -24.60 -13.86 -11.65
CA PHE A 3 -25.55 -12.93 -11.05
C PHE A 3 -26.38 -12.26 -12.13
N THR A 4 -27.62 -11.92 -11.83
CA THR A 4 -28.44 -11.07 -12.71
C THR A 4 -28.03 -9.60 -12.55
N VAL A 5 -28.26 -8.79 -13.59
CA VAL A 5 -28.06 -7.33 -13.53
C VAL A 5 -28.84 -6.72 -12.36
N GLN A 6 -30.06 -7.18 -12.11
CA GLN A 6 -30.89 -6.73 -10.98
C GLN A 6 -30.21 -6.96 -9.63
N GLN A 7 -29.67 -8.16 -9.38
CA GLN A 7 -28.98 -8.48 -8.13
C GLN A 7 -27.74 -7.60 -7.93
N ILE A 8 -27.00 -7.33 -9.01
CA ILE A 8 -25.84 -6.45 -8.95
C ILE A 8 -26.28 -5.02 -8.66
N ALA A 9 -27.34 -4.52 -9.31
CA ALA A 9 -27.87 -3.20 -9.05
C ALA A 9 -28.33 -3.03 -7.59
N GLU A 10 -29.00 -4.03 -7.00
CA GLU A 10 -29.42 -4.03 -5.60
C GLU A 10 -28.23 -3.94 -4.63
N VAL A 11 -27.16 -4.70 -4.87
CA VAL A 11 -25.92 -4.65 -4.07
C VAL A 11 -25.25 -3.27 -4.16
N LEU A 12 -25.33 -2.63 -5.32
CA LEU A 12 -24.70 -1.34 -5.59
C LEU A 12 -25.60 -0.13 -5.26
N GLY A 13 -26.86 -0.35 -4.86
CA GLY A 13 -27.85 0.71 -4.73
C GLY A 13 -28.13 1.45 -6.05
N GLY A 14 -27.93 0.78 -7.18
CA GLY A 14 -28.08 1.33 -8.52
C GLY A 14 -29.47 1.11 -9.13
N THR A 15 -29.73 1.82 -10.22
CA THR A 15 -30.95 1.64 -11.04
C THR A 15 -30.60 1.01 -12.38
N VAL A 16 -31.45 0.11 -12.86
CA VAL A 16 -31.23 -0.61 -14.13
C VAL A 16 -31.93 0.12 -15.28
N GLU A 17 -31.21 0.34 -16.37
CA GLU A 17 -31.74 0.80 -17.66
C GLU A 17 -31.41 -0.24 -18.73
N GLY A 18 -32.41 -1.02 -19.15
CA GLY A 18 -32.26 -2.15 -20.06
C GLY A 18 -32.82 -3.46 -19.48
N ASP A 19 -32.20 -4.60 -19.77
CA ASP A 19 -32.67 -5.92 -19.31
C ASP A 19 -32.07 -6.29 -17.95
N ALA A 20 -32.87 -6.15 -16.90
CA ALA A 20 -32.49 -6.48 -15.53
C ALA A 20 -32.27 -7.99 -15.28
N SER A 21 -32.82 -8.86 -16.15
CA SER A 21 -32.73 -10.32 -16.02
C SER A 21 -31.45 -10.90 -16.63
N GLN A 22 -30.73 -10.09 -17.41
CA GLN A 22 -29.50 -10.49 -18.09
C GLN A 22 -28.48 -11.02 -17.10
N ARG A 23 -27.82 -12.12 -17.47
CA ARG A 23 -26.85 -12.80 -16.60
C ARG A 23 -25.43 -12.30 -16.84
N ILE A 24 -24.72 -12.13 -15.73
CA ILE A 24 -23.34 -11.69 -15.65
C ILE A 24 -22.53 -12.79 -14.97
N SER A 25 -21.49 -13.27 -15.65
CA SER A 25 -20.62 -14.35 -15.18
C SER A 25 -19.17 -13.92 -15.03
N SER A 26 -18.79 -12.75 -15.54
CA SER A 26 -17.41 -12.24 -15.54
C SER A 26 -17.34 -10.72 -15.39
N LEU A 27 -16.17 -10.22 -14.99
CA LEU A 27 -15.81 -8.81 -15.01
C LEU A 27 -14.74 -8.59 -16.08
N ALA A 28 -14.83 -7.51 -16.84
CA ALA A 28 -13.87 -7.21 -17.91
C ALA A 28 -13.61 -5.70 -18.06
N LYS A 29 -12.49 -5.35 -18.69
CA LYS A 29 -12.23 -3.97 -19.14
C LYS A 29 -13.21 -3.59 -20.24
N ILE A 30 -13.57 -2.31 -20.34
CA ILE A 30 -14.61 -1.85 -21.28
C ILE A 30 -14.23 -2.10 -22.74
N GLU A 31 -12.92 -2.08 -23.04
CA GLU A 31 -12.35 -2.31 -24.37
C GLU A 31 -12.37 -3.79 -24.79
N GLU A 32 -12.34 -4.71 -23.82
CA GLU A 32 -12.17 -6.16 -24.06
C GLU A 32 -13.44 -6.97 -23.73
N ALA A 33 -14.41 -6.35 -23.05
CA ALA A 33 -15.59 -7.01 -22.52
C ALA A 33 -16.44 -7.66 -23.62
N GLN A 34 -16.92 -8.87 -23.32
CA GLN A 34 -17.76 -9.69 -24.19
C GLN A 34 -19.12 -9.96 -23.55
N ALA A 35 -20.00 -10.63 -24.29
CA ALA A 35 -21.29 -11.04 -23.77
C ALA A 35 -21.10 -11.90 -22.50
N GLY A 36 -21.87 -11.57 -21.46
CA GLY A 36 -21.76 -12.16 -20.11
C GLY A 36 -20.82 -11.41 -19.17
N SER A 37 -20.09 -10.40 -19.66
CA SER A 37 -19.24 -9.55 -18.82
C SER A 37 -19.95 -8.30 -18.32
N LEU A 38 -19.57 -7.86 -17.12
CA LEU A 38 -19.85 -6.54 -16.57
C LEU A 38 -18.57 -5.70 -16.58
N THR A 39 -18.71 -4.43 -16.95
CA THR A 39 -17.64 -3.43 -16.90
C THR A 39 -18.16 -2.13 -16.27
N PHE A 40 -17.33 -1.09 -16.22
CA PHE A 40 -17.73 0.21 -15.67
C PHE A 40 -17.09 1.36 -16.44
N LEU A 41 -17.74 2.52 -16.39
CA LEU A 41 -17.24 3.79 -16.90
C LEU A 41 -17.21 4.82 -15.77
N SER A 42 -16.00 5.18 -15.32
CA SER A 42 -15.80 6.27 -14.36
C SER A 42 -14.99 7.44 -14.93
N ASN A 43 -14.20 7.22 -15.98
CA ASN A 43 -13.33 8.22 -16.59
C ASN A 43 -13.80 8.52 -18.01
N ALA A 44 -14.14 9.79 -18.26
CA ALA A 44 -14.66 10.27 -19.54
C ALA A 44 -13.77 9.94 -20.75
N LYS A 45 -12.45 9.73 -20.55
CA LYS A 45 -11.55 9.29 -21.64
C LYS A 45 -11.95 7.95 -22.26
N TYR A 46 -12.67 7.11 -21.51
CA TYR A 46 -13.12 5.79 -21.96
C TYR A 46 -14.57 5.80 -22.46
N GLU A 47 -15.25 6.95 -22.48
CA GLU A 47 -16.62 7.07 -22.98
C GLU A 47 -16.80 6.51 -24.40
N PRO A 48 -15.85 6.70 -25.36
CA PRO A 48 -16.01 6.10 -26.69
C PRO A 48 -16.21 4.58 -26.68
N PHE A 49 -15.58 3.87 -25.75
CA PHE A 49 -15.71 2.41 -25.62
C PHE A 49 -17.07 1.96 -25.09
N LEU A 50 -17.84 2.85 -24.44
CA LEU A 50 -19.20 2.54 -23.98
C LEU A 50 -20.12 2.13 -25.14
N TYR A 51 -19.88 2.68 -26.32
CA TYR A 51 -20.72 2.44 -27.50
C TYR A 51 -20.25 1.24 -28.33
N GLU A 52 -19.01 0.80 -28.14
CA GLU A 52 -18.38 -0.30 -28.88
C GLU A 52 -18.27 -1.59 -28.08
N THR A 53 -18.36 -1.51 -26.75
CA THR A 53 -18.15 -2.65 -25.86
C THR A 53 -19.11 -3.81 -26.12
N GLY A 54 -18.59 -5.03 -25.99
CA GLY A 54 -19.40 -6.25 -26.01
C GLY A 54 -20.00 -6.63 -24.66
N ALA A 55 -19.80 -5.81 -23.62
CA ALA A 55 -20.29 -6.09 -22.28
C ALA A 55 -21.81 -6.31 -22.26
N SER A 56 -22.26 -7.28 -21.46
CA SER A 56 -23.69 -7.45 -21.18
C SER A 56 -24.26 -6.27 -20.39
N ALA A 57 -23.48 -5.77 -19.43
CA ALA A 57 -23.87 -4.61 -18.62
C ALA A 57 -22.69 -3.68 -18.33
N VAL A 58 -22.98 -2.39 -18.11
CA VAL A 58 -22.00 -1.36 -17.78
C VAL A 58 -22.48 -0.53 -16.58
N ILE A 59 -21.64 -0.41 -15.55
CA ILE A 59 -21.86 0.52 -14.44
C ILE A 59 -21.48 1.93 -14.91
N VAL A 60 -22.41 2.87 -14.81
CA VAL A 60 -22.20 4.27 -15.23
C VAL A 60 -22.71 5.24 -14.16
N GLY A 61 -22.25 6.49 -14.23
CA GLY A 61 -22.73 7.53 -13.32
C GLY A 61 -24.20 7.84 -13.57
N GLN A 62 -24.95 8.17 -12.52
CA GLN A 62 -26.36 8.56 -12.65
C GLN A 62 -26.53 9.76 -13.58
N SER A 63 -25.58 10.71 -13.53
CA SER A 63 -25.50 11.88 -14.40
C SER A 63 -24.81 11.64 -15.76
N GLN A 64 -24.42 10.41 -16.09
CA GLN A 64 -23.80 10.11 -17.37
C GLN A 64 -24.82 10.27 -18.51
N GLU A 65 -24.63 11.31 -19.32
CA GLU A 65 -25.36 11.52 -20.56
C GLU A 65 -24.82 10.59 -21.66
N LEU A 66 -25.72 9.98 -22.41
CA LEU A 66 -25.40 9.11 -23.54
C LEU A 66 -25.45 9.93 -24.83
N ARG A 67 -24.35 9.96 -25.57
CA ARG A 67 -24.27 10.64 -26.87
C ARG A 67 -24.81 9.79 -28.02
N GLN A 68 -24.85 8.48 -27.82
CA GLN A 68 -25.32 7.48 -28.77
C GLN A 68 -26.07 6.37 -28.03
N ALA A 69 -26.85 5.58 -28.77
CA ALA A 69 -27.50 4.40 -28.21
C ALA A 69 -26.43 3.38 -27.77
N VAL A 70 -26.63 2.80 -26.59
CA VAL A 70 -25.79 1.73 -26.05
C VAL A 70 -26.44 0.37 -26.28
N LYS A 71 -25.64 -0.67 -26.50
CA LYS A 71 -26.13 -2.05 -26.65
C LYS A 71 -26.28 -2.77 -25.31
N SER A 72 -25.45 -2.39 -24.33
CA SER A 72 -25.40 -2.99 -23.01
C SER A 72 -26.49 -2.46 -22.08
N THR A 73 -26.92 -3.28 -21.13
CA THR A 73 -27.76 -2.81 -20.03
C THR A 73 -26.95 -1.91 -19.10
N LEU A 74 -27.49 -0.77 -18.66
CA LEU A 74 -26.78 0.14 -17.77
C LEU A 74 -27.21 -0.06 -16.32
N ILE A 75 -26.23 -0.02 -15.42
CA ILE A 75 -26.45 0.10 -13.97
C ILE A 75 -26.01 1.51 -13.56
N ARG A 76 -26.97 2.39 -13.31
CA ARG A 76 -26.72 3.79 -12.92
C ARG A 76 -26.52 3.89 -11.42
N VAL A 77 -25.38 4.43 -11.02
CA VAL A 77 -24.98 4.61 -9.60
C VAL A 77 -24.46 6.03 -9.37
N GLU A 78 -24.42 6.46 -8.11
CA GLU A 78 -23.87 7.79 -7.75
C GLU A 78 -22.38 7.91 -8.12
N ASN A 79 -21.57 6.90 -7.81
CA ASN A 79 -20.14 6.87 -8.11
C ASN A 79 -19.70 5.51 -8.71
N PRO A 80 -19.43 5.44 -10.03
CA PRO A 80 -19.07 4.19 -10.70
C PRO A 80 -17.80 3.53 -10.17
N TYR A 81 -16.80 4.32 -9.78
CA TYR A 81 -15.53 3.80 -9.28
C TYR A 81 -15.71 3.14 -7.91
N THR A 82 -16.45 3.80 -7.01
CA THR A 82 -16.78 3.24 -5.69
C THR A 82 -17.64 1.99 -5.82
N ALA A 83 -18.69 2.02 -6.66
CA ALA A 83 -19.56 0.87 -6.89
C ALA A 83 -18.81 -0.34 -7.47
N PHE A 84 -17.96 -0.10 -8.48
CA PHE A 84 -17.13 -1.18 -9.03
C PHE A 84 -16.15 -1.73 -7.99
N SER A 85 -15.58 -0.87 -7.13
CA SER A 85 -14.72 -1.31 -6.02
C SER A 85 -15.47 -2.19 -5.02
N GLN A 86 -16.70 -1.82 -4.64
CA GLN A 86 -17.57 -2.65 -3.78
C GLN A 86 -17.88 -4.01 -4.41
N LEU A 87 -18.11 -4.05 -5.72
CA LEU A 87 -18.34 -5.32 -6.43
C LEU A 87 -17.09 -6.21 -6.43
N LEU A 88 -15.91 -5.62 -6.66
CA LEU A 88 -14.64 -6.35 -6.57
C LEU A 88 -14.39 -6.87 -5.15
N GLU A 89 -14.74 -6.08 -4.12
CA GLU A 89 -14.67 -6.51 -2.74
C GLU A 89 -15.61 -7.69 -2.46
N PHE A 90 -16.86 -7.63 -2.93
CA PHE A 90 -17.82 -8.73 -2.80
C PHE A 90 -17.30 -10.01 -3.50
N TYR A 91 -16.78 -9.88 -4.72
CA TYR A 91 -16.22 -11.01 -5.46
C TYR A 91 -14.97 -11.60 -4.77
N ALA A 92 -14.08 -10.72 -4.28
CA ALA A 92 -12.90 -11.11 -3.53
C ALA A 92 -13.25 -11.76 -2.18
N GLN A 93 -14.27 -11.26 -1.48
CA GLN A 93 -14.78 -11.88 -0.27
C GLN A 93 -15.35 -13.26 -0.58
N ALA A 94 -16.25 -13.40 -1.56
CA ALA A 94 -16.87 -14.66 -1.92
C ALA A 94 -15.84 -15.75 -2.31
N THR A 95 -14.73 -15.36 -2.93
CA THR A 95 -13.62 -16.26 -3.27
C THR A 95 -12.67 -16.56 -2.09
N ARG A 96 -12.49 -15.62 -1.15
CA ARG A 96 -11.69 -15.83 0.08
C ARG A 96 -12.43 -16.61 1.18
N THR A 97 -13.73 -16.39 1.34
CA THR A 97 -14.56 -16.98 2.41
C THR A 97 -14.82 -18.48 2.25
N GLY A 98 -14.45 -19.07 1.12
CA GLY A 98 -14.58 -20.52 0.89
C GLY A 98 -13.57 -21.36 1.67
N LYS A 99 -12.43 -20.79 2.07
CA LYS A 99 -11.41 -21.52 2.84
C LYS A 99 -11.72 -21.44 4.33
N ARG A 100 -12.03 -22.58 4.93
CA ARG A 100 -12.28 -22.75 6.37
C ARG A 100 -11.66 -24.06 6.84
N GLY A 101 -11.37 -24.13 8.14
CA GLY A 101 -10.82 -25.31 8.77
C GLY A 101 -9.30 -25.40 8.65
N VAL A 102 -8.78 -26.61 8.81
CA VAL A 102 -7.35 -26.87 8.94
C VAL A 102 -6.92 -27.84 7.86
N GLU A 103 -5.89 -27.48 7.12
CA GLU A 103 -5.17 -28.37 6.21
C GLU A 103 -3.91 -28.91 6.92
N GLU A 104 -3.73 -30.23 6.87
CA GLU A 104 -2.57 -30.90 7.47
C GLU A 104 -1.47 -31.18 6.43
N PRO A 105 -0.20 -31.26 6.84
CA PRO A 105 0.29 -31.06 8.20
C PRO A 105 0.34 -29.56 8.59
N SER A 106 -0.02 -29.19 9.80
CA SER A 106 0.07 -27.83 10.32
C SER A 106 0.37 -27.82 11.83
N PHE A 107 0.94 -26.74 12.35
CA PHE A 107 1.33 -26.66 13.76
C PHE A 107 0.68 -25.49 14.49
N ILE A 108 0.22 -25.75 15.72
CA ILE A 108 -0.20 -24.74 16.69
C ILE A 108 0.42 -25.03 18.05
N GLY A 109 1.15 -24.06 18.59
CA GLY A 109 1.84 -24.17 19.87
C GLY A 109 0.91 -24.18 21.06
N LYS A 110 1.48 -24.49 22.23
CA LYS A 110 0.74 -24.55 23.49
C LYS A 110 0.13 -23.20 23.84
N SER A 111 -1.07 -23.23 24.44
CA SER A 111 -1.82 -22.04 24.88
C SER A 111 -2.20 -21.06 23.76
N SER A 112 -1.93 -21.38 22.50
CA SER A 112 -2.37 -20.59 21.35
C SER A 112 -3.83 -20.88 21.02
N LYS A 113 -4.58 -19.82 20.69
CA LYS A 113 -6.02 -19.91 20.39
C LYS A 113 -6.34 -19.15 19.12
N ILE A 114 -7.32 -19.66 18.38
CA ILE A 114 -7.85 -19.05 17.16
C ILE A 114 -9.37 -19.05 17.21
N GLY A 115 -9.98 -17.93 16.79
CA GLY A 115 -11.44 -17.75 16.79
C GLY A 115 -12.17 -18.62 15.77
N ALA A 116 -13.50 -18.57 15.80
CA ALA A 116 -14.34 -19.30 14.85
C ALA A 116 -14.16 -18.80 13.40
N GLY A 117 -14.52 -19.63 12.41
CA GLY A 117 -14.47 -19.25 10.99
C GLY A 117 -13.06 -19.13 10.40
N HIS A 118 -12.02 -19.56 11.12
CA HIS A 118 -10.65 -19.47 10.66
C HIS A 118 -10.29 -20.47 9.56
N TYR A 119 -9.15 -20.21 8.92
CA TYR A 119 -8.46 -21.14 8.05
C TYR A 119 -6.98 -21.25 8.44
N ARG A 120 -6.47 -22.48 8.46
CA ARG A 120 -5.04 -22.77 8.64
C ARG A 120 -4.58 -23.68 7.51
N GLY A 121 -3.81 -23.13 6.58
CA GLY A 121 -3.27 -23.84 5.43
C GLY A 121 -2.13 -24.78 5.77
N ALA A 122 -1.87 -25.74 4.88
CA ALA A 122 -0.81 -26.72 5.07
C ALA A 122 0.56 -26.08 5.32
N PHE A 123 1.34 -26.69 6.20
CA PHE A 123 2.67 -26.28 6.65
C PHE A 123 2.73 -24.88 7.28
N SER A 124 1.60 -24.30 7.68
CA SER A 124 1.63 -23.11 8.53
C SER A 124 2.07 -23.46 9.95
N TYR A 125 2.79 -22.54 10.57
CA TYR A 125 3.32 -22.65 11.92
C TYR A 125 2.80 -21.50 12.77
N ILE A 126 2.12 -21.83 13.86
CA ILE A 126 1.71 -20.88 14.89
C ILE A 126 2.43 -21.25 16.18
N GLY A 127 3.21 -20.31 16.72
CA GLY A 127 3.99 -20.48 17.94
C GLY A 127 3.14 -20.60 19.20
N GLU A 128 3.77 -20.44 20.36
CA GLU A 128 3.12 -20.53 21.66
C GLU A 128 2.41 -19.23 22.07
N GLN A 129 1.37 -19.34 22.89
CA GLN A 129 0.67 -18.21 23.51
C GLN A 129 0.11 -17.16 22.52
N CYS A 130 -0.13 -17.55 21.27
CA CYS A 130 -0.70 -16.68 20.24
C CYS A 130 -2.20 -16.49 20.43
N LYS A 131 -2.72 -15.31 20.04
CA LYS A 131 -4.14 -14.99 20.10
C LYS A 131 -4.63 -14.51 18.74
N LEU A 132 -5.35 -15.35 18.02
CA LEU A 132 -5.90 -15.03 16.70
C LEU A 132 -7.43 -14.88 16.81
N GLY A 133 -7.97 -13.80 16.26
CA GLY A 133 -9.40 -13.49 16.26
C GLY A 133 -10.25 -14.41 15.37
N GLU A 134 -11.52 -14.09 15.24
CA GLU A 134 -12.45 -14.79 14.34
C GLU A 134 -12.12 -14.49 12.87
N ASN A 135 -12.46 -15.42 11.98
CA ASN A 135 -12.31 -15.28 10.53
C ASN A 135 -10.87 -14.97 10.07
N VAL A 136 -9.86 -15.23 10.92
CA VAL A 136 -8.45 -15.09 10.55
C VAL A 136 -8.06 -16.20 9.57
N LEU A 137 -7.41 -15.83 8.48
CA LEU A 137 -6.97 -16.76 7.44
C LEU A 137 -5.44 -16.82 7.42
N VAL A 138 -4.87 -17.97 7.76
CA VAL A 138 -3.43 -18.23 7.70
C VAL A 138 -3.16 -19.20 6.56
N PHE A 139 -2.55 -18.71 5.48
CA PHE A 139 -2.26 -19.49 4.28
C PHE A 139 -1.01 -20.37 4.42
N PRO A 140 -0.80 -21.33 3.50
CA PRO A 140 0.29 -22.29 3.59
C PRO A 140 1.68 -21.68 3.79
N HIS A 141 2.54 -22.37 4.56
CA HIS A 141 3.92 -21.94 4.86
C HIS A 141 4.08 -20.60 5.60
N ALA A 142 3.00 -19.98 6.08
CA ALA A 142 3.12 -18.81 6.95
C ALA A 142 3.72 -19.20 8.32
N TYR A 143 4.61 -18.36 8.84
CA TYR A 143 5.18 -18.49 10.18
C TYR A 143 4.64 -17.38 11.08
N ILE A 144 4.10 -17.75 12.23
CA ILE A 144 3.63 -16.84 13.28
C ILE A 144 4.38 -17.21 14.56
N GLY A 145 5.26 -16.32 15.01
CA GLY A 145 6.08 -16.49 16.21
C GLY A 145 5.29 -16.40 17.51
N ASP A 146 5.95 -16.67 18.63
CA ASP A 146 5.32 -16.74 19.94
C ASP A 146 4.69 -15.41 20.37
N ARG A 147 3.62 -15.48 21.16
CA ARG A 147 2.93 -14.32 21.76
C ARG A 147 2.39 -13.30 20.73
N VAL A 148 2.29 -13.67 19.46
CA VAL A 148 1.68 -12.83 18.43
C VAL A 148 0.17 -12.72 18.65
N THR A 149 -0.36 -11.50 18.49
CA THR A 149 -1.81 -11.23 18.49
C THR A 149 -2.25 -10.78 17.10
N ILE A 150 -3.33 -11.36 16.57
CA ILE A 150 -3.91 -11.01 15.27
C ILE A 150 -5.40 -10.80 15.43
N GLY A 151 -5.88 -9.62 15.04
CA GLY A 151 -7.30 -9.25 15.09
C GLY A 151 -8.16 -10.00 14.06
N GLU A 152 -9.46 -9.91 14.28
CA GLU A 152 -10.50 -10.52 13.44
C GLU A 152 -10.35 -10.18 11.96
N GLY A 153 -10.64 -11.15 11.08
CA GLY A 153 -10.72 -10.96 9.64
C GLY A 153 -9.39 -10.67 8.94
N SER A 154 -8.28 -10.67 9.69
CA SER A 154 -6.95 -10.46 9.13
C SER A 154 -6.48 -11.69 8.34
N VAL A 155 -5.72 -11.43 7.28
CA VAL A 155 -5.25 -12.43 6.31
C VAL A 155 -3.74 -12.44 6.26
N ILE A 156 -3.15 -13.60 6.54
CA ILE A 156 -1.71 -13.86 6.46
C ILE A 156 -1.48 -14.77 5.26
N HIS A 157 -0.94 -14.22 4.18
CA HIS A 157 -0.69 -14.95 2.93
C HIS A 157 0.51 -15.90 3.03
N ALA A 158 0.63 -16.76 2.03
CA ALA A 158 1.59 -17.85 2.02
C ALA A 158 3.04 -17.36 2.18
N GLY A 159 3.80 -18.04 3.05
CA GLY A 159 5.21 -17.75 3.28
C GLY A 159 5.53 -16.46 4.04
N ALA A 160 4.52 -15.68 4.45
CA ALA A 160 4.72 -14.52 5.31
C ALA A 160 5.25 -14.94 6.70
N LYS A 161 6.08 -14.11 7.31
CA LYS A 161 6.77 -14.39 8.58
C LYS A 161 6.48 -13.27 9.57
N ILE A 162 5.78 -13.61 10.64
CA ILE A 162 5.46 -12.70 11.74
C ILE A 162 6.28 -13.12 12.95
N TYR A 163 7.15 -12.25 13.42
CA TYR A 163 8.05 -12.49 14.54
C TYR A 163 7.34 -12.32 15.88
N PRO A 164 7.93 -12.85 16.98
CA PRO A 164 7.33 -12.83 18.30
C PRO A 164 6.87 -11.44 18.76
N ASP A 165 5.87 -11.41 19.65
CA ASP A 165 5.33 -10.20 20.30
C ASP A 165 4.72 -9.15 19.34
N THR A 166 4.64 -9.44 18.04
CA THR A 166 3.96 -8.59 17.05
C THR A 166 2.46 -8.54 17.33
N VAL A 167 1.89 -7.34 17.24
CA VAL A 167 0.45 -7.10 17.37
C VAL A 167 -0.10 -6.63 16.03
N ILE A 168 -1.06 -7.36 15.48
CA ILE A 168 -1.75 -7.05 14.24
C ILE A 168 -3.24 -6.82 14.55
N GLY A 169 -3.77 -5.68 14.10
CA GLY A 169 -5.17 -5.31 14.23
C GLY A 169 -6.12 -6.17 13.39
N LYS A 170 -7.34 -5.68 13.24
CA LYS A 170 -8.42 -6.31 12.48
C LYS A 170 -8.34 -5.99 10.99
N PHE A 171 -8.79 -6.92 10.16
CA PHE A 171 -8.89 -6.76 8.70
C PHE A 171 -7.58 -6.32 8.03
N CYS A 172 -6.44 -6.71 8.62
CA CYS A 172 -5.13 -6.48 8.06
C CYS A 172 -4.81 -7.52 6.99
N VAL A 173 -3.96 -7.17 6.03
CA VAL A 173 -3.51 -8.08 4.97
C VAL A 173 -2.00 -8.09 4.95
N ILE A 174 -1.39 -9.24 5.24
CA ILE A 174 0.05 -9.45 5.13
C ILE A 174 0.30 -10.34 3.93
N LYS A 175 0.84 -9.77 2.85
CA LYS A 175 1.03 -10.47 1.58
C LYS A 175 2.19 -11.47 1.63
N ALA A 176 2.27 -12.29 0.59
CA ALA A 176 3.21 -13.40 0.49
C ALA A 176 4.66 -12.94 0.68
N GLY A 177 5.41 -13.70 1.47
CA GLY A 177 6.83 -13.47 1.73
C GLY A 177 7.17 -12.23 2.57
N ALA A 178 6.20 -11.42 2.99
CA ALA A 178 6.43 -10.29 3.87
C ALA A 178 7.00 -10.75 5.23
N VAL A 179 7.88 -9.94 5.81
CA VAL A 179 8.51 -10.18 7.12
C VAL A 179 8.15 -9.03 8.06
N VAL A 180 7.54 -9.36 9.20
CA VAL A 180 7.08 -8.37 10.18
C VAL A 180 7.67 -8.72 11.53
N GLY A 181 8.43 -7.81 12.11
CA GLY A 181 9.05 -7.90 13.43
C GLY A 181 10.45 -8.52 13.44
N SER A 182 11.13 -8.60 12.30
CA SER A 182 12.56 -8.97 12.28
C SER A 182 13.42 -7.93 13.00
N ASP A 183 14.59 -8.35 13.49
CA ASP A 183 15.56 -7.41 14.05
C ASP A 183 15.97 -6.35 13.02
N GLY A 184 15.91 -5.09 13.42
CA GLY A 184 16.41 -3.97 12.62
C GLY A 184 17.93 -3.89 12.57
N PHE A 185 18.44 -2.99 11.73
CA PHE A 185 19.87 -2.75 11.51
C PHE A 185 20.52 -1.96 12.68
N GLY A 186 20.63 -2.59 13.85
CA GLY A 186 21.25 -2.00 15.05
C GLY A 186 22.65 -2.54 15.30
N PHE A 187 23.70 -1.77 14.97
CA PHE A 187 25.09 -2.16 15.18
C PHE A 187 25.93 -1.02 15.76
N ALA A 188 26.61 -1.27 16.87
CA ALA A 188 27.51 -0.29 17.51
C ALA A 188 28.96 -0.49 17.03
N PRO A 189 29.62 0.55 16.50
CA PRO A 189 31.04 0.46 16.12
C PRO A 189 31.91 0.24 17.37
N GLN A 190 32.93 -0.59 17.25
CA GLN A 190 33.87 -0.92 18.31
C GLN A 190 35.24 -0.25 18.06
N PRO A 191 36.08 -0.04 19.11
CA PRO A 191 37.41 0.57 18.94
C PRO A 191 38.35 -0.17 17.98
N ASP A 192 38.12 -1.47 17.77
CA ASP A 192 38.90 -2.32 16.85
C ASP A 192 38.38 -2.30 15.40
N GLY A 193 37.34 -1.50 15.11
CA GLY A 193 36.71 -1.40 13.78
C GLY A 193 35.62 -2.43 13.50
N SER A 194 35.36 -3.37 14.42
CA SER A 194 34.24 -4.32 14.30
C SER A 194 32.89 -3.68 14.68
N TYR A 195 31.79 -4.39 14.41
CA TYR A 195 30.43 -3.98 14.78
C TYR A 195 29.82 -5.00 15.73
N LYS A 196 29.25 -4.53 16.84
CA LYS A 196 28.51 -5.37 17.78
C LYS A 196 27.01 -5.17 17.58
N ALA A 197 26.28 -6.27 17.39
CA ALA A 197 24.82 -6.23 17.27
C ALA A 197 24.20 -5.66 18.55
N ILE A 198 23.25 -4.75 18.38
CA ILE A 198 22.42 -4.19 19.44
C ILE A 198 21.11 -5.01 19.45
N PRO A 199 20.83 -5.75 20.53
CA PRO A 199 19.57 -6.49 20.64
C PRO A 199 18.37 -5.57 20.44
N GLN A 200 17.44 -6.01 19.57
CA GLN A 200 16.16 -5.34 19.36
C GLN A 200 15.13 -6.08 20.21
N ILE A 201 14.61 -5.41 21.24
CA ILE A 201 13.70 -6.04 22.22
C ILE A 201 12.29 -5.45 22.20
N GLY A 202 12.03 -4.51 21.29
CA GLY A 202 10.70 -4.01 21.01
C GLY A 202 9.93 -4.93 20.07
N ASN A 203 8.78 -4.47 19.61
CA ASN A 203 7.92 -5.22 18.71
C ASN A 203 7.46 -4.38 17.50
N VAL A 204 6.53 -4.93 16.73
CA VAL A 204 5.76 -4.22 15.70
C VAL A 204 4.29 -4.18 16.11
N VAL A 205 3.66 -3.03 15.89
CA VAL A 205 2.21 -2.85 16.04
C VAL A 205 1.64 -2.36 14.71
N LEU A 206 0.76 -3.17 14.13
CA LEU A 206 -0.09 -2.80 13.02
C LEU A 206 -1.50 -2.56 13.56
N GLU A 207 -2.02 -1.36 13.41
CA GLU A 207 -3.43 -1.07 13.71
C GLU A 207 -4.37 -1.66 12.64
N ASP A 208 -5.67 -1.42 12.77
CA ASP A 208 -6.68 -2.02 11.91
C ASP A 208 -6.56 -1.59 10.43
N TYR A 209 -6.99 -2.46 9.52
CA TYR A 209 -7.05 -2.22 8.07
C TYR A 209 -5.68 -1.91 7.42
N VAL A 210 -4.57 -2.28 8.06
CA VAL A 210 -3.22 -2.13 7.49
C VAL A 210 -2.95 -3.21 6.45
N SER A 211 -2.35 -2.84 5.32
CA SER A 211 -1.87 -3.79 4.31
C SER A 211 -0.35 -3.72 4.18
N ILE A 212 0.31 -4.86 4.27
CA ILE A 212 1.75 -5.03 4.04
C ILE A 212 1.95 -5.81 2.75
N GLY A 213 2.71 -5.22 1.81
CA GLY A 213 2.97 -5.74 0.48
C GLY A 213 3.84 -6.99 0.46
N ALA A 214 3.90 -7.64 -0.70
CA ALA A 214 4.68 -8.86 -0.88
C ALA A 214 6.17 -8.56 -0.73
N ASN A 215 6.89 -9.42 0.02
CA ASN A 215 8.31 -9.25 0.34
C ASN A 215 8.68 -7.88 0.93
N ALA A 216 7.72 -7.17 1.53
CA ALA A 216 8.03 -6.01 2.35
C ALA A 216 8.55 -6.47 3.71
N THR A 217 9.41 -5.66 4.32
CA THR A 217 10.01 -5.93 5.62
C THR A 217 9.71 -4.78 6.57
N VAL A 218 9.23 -5.12 7.76
CA VAL A 218 8.98 -4.18 8.85
C VAL A 218 9.76 -4.65 10.06
N ASP A 219 10.81 -3.92 10.42
CA ASP A 219 11.67 -4.30 11.54
C ASP A 219 11.00 -3.95 12.88
N CYS A 220 11.26 -4.77 13.90
CA CYS A 220 10.88 -4.44 15.28
C CYS A 220 11.67 -3.24 15.78
N ALA A 221 11.09 -2.51 16.73
CA ALA A 221 11.78 -1.42 17.38
C ALA A 221 12.89 -1.92 18.32
N THR A 222 13.90 -1.08 18.57
CA THR A 222 14.89 -1.39 19.62
C THR A 222 14.22 -1.46 20.99
N LEU A 223 13.37 -0.46 21.27
CA LEU A 223 12.53 -0.35 22.45
C LEU A 223 11.15 0.15 22.01
N GLY A 224 10.09 -0.32 22.67
CA GLY A 224 8.71 0.05 22.30
C GLY A 224 8.27 -0.63 21.01
N SER A 225 7.73 0.12 20.06
CA SER A 225 7.12 -0.43 18.86
C SER A 225 7.50 0.35 17.60
N THR A 226 7.74 -0.37 16.51
CA THR A 226 7.54 0.16 15.16
C THR A 226 6.04 0.16 14.92
N LEU A 227 5.46 1.31 14.56
CA LEU A 227 4.01 1.53 14.59
C LEU A 227 3.49 1.91 13.20
N ILE A 228 2.53 1.13 12.69
CA ILE A 228 1.83 1.43 11.45
C ILE A 228 0.35 1.63 11.78
N ARG A 229 -0.11 2.87 11.63
CA ARG A 229 -1.45 3.27 12.03
C ARG A 229 -2.53 2.87 11.02
N THR A 230 -3.76 2.99 11.48
CA THR A 230 -4.98 2.48 10.86
C THR A 230 -5.07 2.86 9.40
N GLY A 231 -5.43 1.88 8.56
CA GLY A 231 -5.74 2.07 7.15
C GLY A 231 -4.55 2.31 6.22
N SER A 232 -3.32 2.34 6.73
CA SER A 232 -2.13 2.58 5.90
C SER A 232 -1.79 1.40 5.01
N LYS A 233 -1.31 1.69 3.79
CA LYS A 233 -1.03 0.70 2.74
C LYS A 233 0.43 0.76 2.35
N ILE A 234 1.14 -0.33 2.62
CA ILE A 234 2.54 -0.50 2.30
C ILE A 234 2.61 -1.47 1.12
N ASP A 235 3.21 -1.03 0.02
CA ASP A 235 3.32 -1.82 -1.20
C ASP A 235 4.49 -2.81 -1.13
N ASN A 236 4.70 -3.57 -2.20
CA ASN A 236 5.68 -4.63 -2.28
C ASN A 236 7.12 -4.09 -2.16
N LEU A 237 8.01 -4.91 -1.58
CA LEU A 237 9.45 -4.61 -1.47
C LEU A 237 9.77 -3.30 -0.73
N VAL A 238 8.88 -2.81 0.13
CA VAL A 238 9.16 -1.68 1.01
C VAL A 238 9.98 -2.15 2.22
N GLN A 239 10.96 -1.34 2.63
CA GLN A 239 11.68 -1.50 3.89
C GLN A 239 11.24 -0.42 4.89
N LEU A 240 10.68 -0.84 6.03
CA LEU A 240 10.47 0.00 7.20
C LEU A 240 11.43 -0.44 8.30
N ALA A 241 12.42 0.41 8.62
CA ALA A 241 13.38 0.12 9.67
C ALA A 241 12.79 0.23 11.08
N HIS A 242 13.61 -0.11 12.07
CA HIS A 242 13.24 -0.07 13.49
C HIS A 242 12.73 1.32 13.93
N ASN A 243 11.74 1.33 14.83
CA ASN A 243 11.15 2.54 15.43
C ASN A 243 10.44 3.49 14.45
N VAL A 244 10.21 3.08 13.20
CA VAL A 244 9.45 3.88 12.25
C VAL A 244 8.00 4.02 12.72
N GLU A 245 7.44 5.22 12.57
CA GLU A 245 6.02 5.50 12.77
C GLU A 245 5.37 5.92 11.45
N ILE A 246 4.35 5.20 11.01
CA ILE A 246 3.53 5.55 9.85
C ILE A 246 2.15 6.02 10.32
N GLY A 247 1.77 7.25 9.95
CA GLY A 247 0.47 7.85 10.22
C GLY A 247 -0.68 7.12 9.51
N ARG A 248 -1.92 7.53 9.81
CA ARG A 248 -3.16 6.91 9.33
C ARG A 248 -3.38 7.17 7.85
N HIS A 249 -3.92 6.18 7.14
CA HIS A 249 -4.28 6.29 5.72
C HIS A 249 -3.14 6.78 4.82
N THR A 250 -1.90 6.53 5.22
CA THR A 250 -0.71 6.83 4.43
C THR A 250 -0.45 5.68 3.46
N VAL A 251 -0.13 6.02 2.22
CA VAL A 251 0.16 5.03 1.17
C VAL A 251 1.63 5.16 0.76
N ILE A 252 2.31 4.01 0.72
CA ILE A 252 3.75 3.92 0.44
C ILE A 252 3.95 2.90 -0.67
N ALA A 253 4.35 3.39 -1.84
CA ALA A 253 4.52 2.59 -3.04
C ALA A 253 5.86 1.82 -3.04
N ALA A 254 5.93 0.85 -3.96
CA ALA A 254 6.97 -0.18 -3.97
C ALA A 254 8.40 0.37 -3.92
N GLN A 255 9.29 -0.43 -3.32
CA GLN A 255 10.73 -0.16 -3.21
C GLN A 255 11.09 1.12 -2.43
N THR A 256 10.13 1.70 -1.68
CA THR A 256 10.43 2.77 -0.73
C THR A 256 11.27 2.23 0.43
N GLY A 257 12.29 2.98 0.85
CA GLY A 257 13.12 2.68 2.00
C GLY A 257 13.04 3.77 3.06
N ILE A 258 12.66 3.40 4.28
CA ILE A 258 12.51 4.33 5.40
C ILE A 258 13.45 3.91 6.53
N ALA A 259 14.45 4.75 6.81
CA ALA A 259 15.43 4.50 7.85
C ALA A 259 14.88 4.72 9.27
N GLY A 260 15.62 4.20 10.26
CA GLY A 260 15.12 4.04 11.62
C GLY A 260 14.66 5.33 12.29
N SER A 261 13.65 5.22 13.15
CA SER A 261 13.06 6.33 13.93
C SER A 261 12.46 7.48 13.10
N ALA A 262 12.27 7.28 11.80
CA ALA A 262 11.53 8.21 10.95
C ALA A 262 10.03 8.23 11.31
N LYS A 263 9.40 9.39 11.19
CA LYS A 263 7.97 9.58 11.47
C LYS A 263 7.27 10.16 10.25
N ILE A 264 6.26 9.46 9.74
CA ILE A 264 5.44 9.88 8.61
C ILE A 264 4.06 10.24 9.13
N GLY A 265 3.56 11.42 8.77
CA GLY A 265 2.24 11.91 9.14
C GLY A 265 1.09 11.15 8.49
N ASP A 266 -0.13 11.58 8.83
CA ASP A 266 -1.37 11.02 8.31
C ASP A 266 -1.59 11.46 6.85
N GLN A 267 -2.24 10.60 6.05
CA GLN A 267 -2.65 10.85 4.67
C GLN A 267 -1.51 11.24 3.71
N CYS A 268 -0.29 10.76 3.99
CA CYS A 268 0.84 10.99 3.10
C CYS A 268 0.79 10.04 1.89
N VAL A 269 1.40 10.48 0.79
CA VAL A 269 1.58 9.67 -0.43
C VAL A 269 3.07 9.62 -0.73
N LEU A 270 3.70 8.46 -0.54
CA LEU A 270 5.07 8.22 -0.95
C LEU A 270 5.04 7.35 -2.21
N ALA A 271 5.43 7.91 -3.34
CA ALA A 271 5.51 7.19 -4.61
C ALA A 271 6.72 6.25 -4.66
N GLY A 272 6.87 5.49 -5.76
CA GLY A 272 7.83 4.40 -5.83
C GLY A 272 9.29 4.84 -5.64
N GLN A 273 10.08 4.00 -4.97
CA GLN A 273 11.50 4.23 -4.72
C GLN A 273 11.82 5.53 -3.97
N VAL A 274 10.94 5.98 -3.08
CA VAL A 274 11.28 7.09 -2.16
C VAL A 274 12.29 6.59 -1.13
N GLY A 275 13.27 7.43 -0.80
CA GLY A 275 14.20 7.20 0.30
C GLY A 275 13.99 8.23 1.41
N MET A 276 13.96 7.80 2.67
CA MET A 276 13.83 8.70 3.81
C MET A 276 14.90 8.41 4.86
N ALA A 277 15.61 9.46 5.27
CA ALA A 277 16.64 9.39 6.31
C ALA A 277 16.04 9.07 7.68
N GLY A 278 16.87 8.56 8.60
CA GLY A 278 16.43 8.26 9.96
C GLY A 278 16.17 9.53 10.75
N HIS A 279 15.33 9.43 11.79
CA HIS A 279 15.01 10.54 12.70
C HIS A 279 14.43 11.81 12.04
N VAL A 280 13.93 11.71 10.80
CA VAL A 280 13.23 12.82 10.15
C VAL A 280 11.72 12.65 10.26
N THR A 281 11.00 13.77 10.25
CA THR A 281 9.54 13.82 10.29
C THR A 281 8.97 14.37 8.98
N LEU A 282 7.93 13.71 8.46
CA LEU A 282 7.15 14.14 7.31
C LEU A 282 5.77 14.61 7.79
N ALA A 283 5.42 15.87 7.56
CA ALA A 283 4.12 16.42 7.94
C ALA A 283 2.95 15.75 7.20
N ASN A 284 1.74 15.87 7.77
CA ASN A 284 0.53 15.27 7.21
C ASN A 284 0.27 15.72 5.77
N LYS A 285 -0.42 14.86 5.00
CA LYS A 285 -0.85 15.14 3.62
C LYS A 285 0.30 15.46 2.66
N THR A 286 1.53 15.13 3.03
CA THR A 286 2.69 15.36 2.16
C THR A 286 2.70 14.33 1.04
N THR A 287 2.90 14.79 -0.19
CA THR A 287 3.12 13.94 -1.36
C THR A 287 4.59 13.97 -1.73
N VAL A 288 5.24 12.82 -1.74
CA VAL A 288 6.63 12.65 -2.20
C VAL A 288 6.59 11.84 -3.49
N THR A 289 7.00 12.48 -4.60
CA THR A 289 7.00 11.81 -5.91
C THR A 289 8.12 10.77 -6.03
N ALA A 290 8.06 9.94 -7.08
CA ALA A 290 8.94 8.79 -7.23
C ALA A 290 10.42 9.19 -7.24
N GLN A 291 11.28 8.31 -6.73
CA GLN A 291 12.74 8.51 -6.71
C GLN A 291 13.20 9.81 -6.03
N SER A 292 12.47 10.24 -4.98
CA SER A 292 12.84 11.39 -4.15
C SER A 292 13.50 10.96 -2.85
N GLY A 293 14.49 11.74 -2.39
CA GLY A 293 15.17 11.55 -1.11
C GLY A 293 14.78 12.60 -0.08
N ILE A 294 14.30 12.18 1.10
CA ILE A 294 13.95 13.06 2.22
C ILE A 294 15.05 13.01 3.27
N GLY A 295 15.91 14.03 3.28
CA GLY A 295 17.04 14.14 4.21
C GLY A 295 16.81 15.02 5.44
N LYS A 296 15.69 15.75 5.51
CA LYS A 296 15.38 16.69 6.59
C LYS A 296 13.89 16.69 6.93
N ASN A 297 13.56 17.23 8.10
CA ASN A 297 12.18 17.42 8.53
C ASN A 297 11.39 18.28 7.53
N VAL A 298 10.20 17.80 7.16
CA VAL A 298 9.21 18.52 6.37
C VAL A 298 8.09 18.90 7.33
N LYS A 299 7.98 20.18 7.66
CA LYS A 299 7.06 20.67 8.70
C LYS A 299 5.72 21.17 8.14
N GLN A 300 5.70 21.57 6.88
CA GLN A 300 4.51 22.13 6.24
C GLN A 300 3.63 21.00 5.71
N GLU A 301 2.38 20.96 6.16
CA GLU A 301 1.39 20.00 5.66
C GLU A 301 1.01 20.27 4.20
N GLY A 302 0.61 19.23 3.48
CA GLY A 302 0.17 19.34 2.09
C GLY A 302 1.29 19.65 1.09
N THR A 303 2.55 19.58 1.52
CA THR A 303 3.69 19.83 0.65
C THR A 303 3.78 18.77 -0.44
N ILE A 304 4.12 19.17 -1.66
CA ILE A 304 4.49 18.24 -2.74
C ILE A 304 6.00 18.35 -2.95
N LEU A 305 6.70 17.23 -2.80
CA LEU A 305 8.15 17.13 -2.93
C LEU A 305 8.50 16.31 -4.15
N GLN A 306 9.35 16.89 -5.00
CA GLN A 306 9.81 16.26 -6.23
C GLN A 306 11.32 16.04 -6.23
N GLY A 307 11.70 14.83 -6.61
CA GLY A 307 13.08 14.40 -6.75
C GLY A 307 13.49 14.26 -8.21
N SER A 308 14.16 13.15 -8.51
CA SER A 308 14.80 12.92 -9.80
C SER A 308 13.78 12.91 -10.95
N THR A 309 13.96 13.79 -11.92
CA THR A 309 13.15 13.85 -13.13
C THR A 309 13.96 13.35 -14.32
N ALA A 310 13.35 12.54 -15.18
CA ALA A 310 13.99 12.08 -16.41
C ALA A 310 14.08 13.24 -17.43
N PHE A 311 15.26 13.41 -18.01
CA PHE A 311 15.52 14.36 -19.10
C PHE A 311 16.14 13.62 -20.29
N ASP A 312 16.10 14.25 -21.48
CA ASP A 312 16.89 13.77 -22.62
C ASP A 312 18.36 13.58 -22.22
N PHE A 313 18.99 12.49 -22.66
CA PHE A 313 20.33 12.09 -22.22
C PHE A 313 21.38 13.19 -22.39
N LYS A 314 21.42 13.85 -23.56
CA LYS A 314 22.43 14.88 -23.84
C LYS A 314 22.17 16.14 -23.02
N GLN A 315 20.90 16.50 -22.84
CA GLN A 315 20.50 17.62 -22.00
C GLN A 315 20.85 17.36 -20.53
N ASN A 316 20.58 16.16 -20.02
CA ASN A 316 20.90 15.79 -18.64
C ASN A 316 22.41 15.84 -18.37
N GLN A 317 23.23 15.24 -19.25
CA GLN A 317 24.69 15.29 -19.13
C GLN A 317 25.23 16.71 -19.05
N ARG A 318 24.69 17.63 -19.88
CA ARG A 318 25.07 19.04 -19.83
C ARG A 318 24.63 19.70 -18.52
N ALA A 319 23.41 19.45 -18.06
CA ALA A 319 22.91 19.98 -16.79
C ALA A 319 23.75 19.49 -15.60
N GLN A 320 24.14 18.22 -15.57
CA GLN A 320 24.98 17.64 -14.52
C GLN A 320 26.37 18.29 -14.45
N ILE A 321 26.98 18.62 -15.60
CA ILE A 321 28.27 19.34 -15.63
C ILE A 321 28.13 20.73 -15.02
N VAL A 322 27.05 21.45 -15.35
CA VAL A 322 26.77 22.79 -14.78
C VAL A 322 26.51 22.68 -13.29
N PHE A 323 25.71 21.70 -12.86
CA PHE A 323 25.42 21.46 -11.44
C PHE A 323 26.69 21.21 -10.63
N ARG A 324 27.63 20.42 -11.17
CA ARG A 324 28.94 20.18 -10.53
C ARG A 324 29.77 21.46 -10.37
N ARG A 325 29.64 22.42 -11.29
CA ARG A 325 30.35 23.73 -11.26
C ARG A 325 29.55 24.83 -10.58
N LEU A 326 28.37 24.53 -10.03
CA LEU A 326 27.49 25.52 -9.43
C LEU A 326 28.16 26.35 -8.32
N PRO A 327 29.00 25.78 -7.42
CA PRO A 327 29.71 26.58 -6.42
C PRO A 327 30.68 27.61 -7.01
N GLU A 328 31.40 27.25 -8.08
CA GLU A 328 32.32 28.17 -8.78
C GLU A 328 31.54 29.30 -9.47
N LEU A 329 30.37 28.97 -10.04
CA LEU A 329 29.48 29.96 -10.64
C LEU A 329 28.90 30.93 -9.59
N GLU A 330 28.48 30.42 -8.44
CA GLU A 330 28.01 31.24 -7.31
C GLU A 330 29.08 32.23 -6.84
N GLN A 331 30.32 31.77 -6.67
CA GLN A 331 31.44 32.63 -6.30
C GLN A 331 31.68 33.73 -7.33
N ARG A 332 31.70 33.37 -8.62
CA ARG A 332 31.89 34.35 -9.71
C ARG A 332 30.76 35.39 -9.75
N VAL A 333 29.51 35.00 -9.49
CA VAL A 333 28.39 35.94 -9.42
C VAL A 333 28.57 36.89 -8.24
N ALA A 334 28.93 36.38 -7.06
CA ALA A 334 29.18 37.20 -5.88
C ALA A 334 30.34 38.21 -6.08
N GLU A 335 31.41 37.80 -6.78
CA GLU A 335 32.53 38.69 -7.14
C GLU A 335 32.10 39.81 -8.09
N LEU A 336 31.29 39.49 -9.11
CA LEU A 336 30.74 40.47 -10.05
C LEU A 336 29.80 41.47 -9.36
N GLU A 337 28.94 41.00 -8.45
CA GLU A 337 28.04 41.87 -7.68
C GLU A 337 28.83 42.82 -6.75
N LYS A 338 29.89 42.32 -6.10
CA LYS A 338 30.79 43.18 -5.29
C LYS A 338 31.49 44.23 -6.13
N ALA A 339 32.01 43.87 -7.29
CA ALA A 339 32.72 44.80 -8.18
C ALA A 339 31.81 45.93 -8.69
N LYS A 340 30.56 45.60 -9.03
CA LYS A 340 29.55 46.57 -9.48
C LYS A 340 29.14 47.53 -8.35
N ASN A 341 28.93 47.01 -7.13
CA ASN A 341 28.58 47.85 -5.98
C ASN A 341 29.76 48.73 -5.49
N ALA A 342 31.00 48.36 -5.80
CA ALA A 342 32.18 49.17 -5.48
C ALA A 342 32.37 50.37 -6.44
N THR A 343 31.81 50.30 -7.65
CA THR A 343 31.88 51.38 -8.65
C THR A 343 30.75 52.42 -8.52
N GLU A 344 29.72 52.14 -7.71
CA GLU A 344 28.57 53.03 -7.47
C GLU A 344 28.64 53.80 -6.14
N LYS A 345 29.70 53.63 -5.33
CA LYS A 345 29.94 54.51 -4.17
C LYS A 345 30.68 55.78 -4.63
N PRO A 346 30.09 56.98 -4.43
CA PRO A 346 30.68 58.24 -4.86
C PRO A 346 31.99 58.60 -4.17
#